data_AF-A0A0G2B110-F1
#
_entry.id   AF-A0A0G2B110-F1
#
_cell.length_a   1.000
_cell.length_b   1.000
_cell.length_c   1.000
_cell.angle_alpha   90.00
_cell.angle_beta   90.00
_cell.angle_gamma   90.00
#
_symmetry.space_group_name_H-M   'P 1'
#
loop_
_entity.id
_entity.type
_entity.pdbx_description
1 polymer ?
#
loop_
_entity_poly.entity_id
_entity_poly.type
_entity_poly.pdbx_seq_one_letter_code
_entity_poly.pdbx_strand_id
1 'polypeptide(L)'
;MMTTQTVIAVSATEFEEAGCPHCGYRSGYSPIWTGGAVAWTCGECGETCCVLADGINKSPIGFGEIYPELQPHPRRGTPSHGNLDKRPEGGGEFFAPRGIGYDRTPGCFVCGGSEGVHHNIAAFVHTKTAGERVIRMFPQGARLDYRPHEPDRVQVKIGACEAHLQNLHQLIALARDGVITTHDVREARGLK
;
A
#
# COMPACT_ATOMS: atom_id res chain seq x y z
N MET A 1 38.51 4.40 -7.31
CA MET A 1 37.66 3.84 -6.24
C MET A 1 36.37 4.64 -6.25
N MET A 2 35.23 4.02 -6.58
CA MET A 2 33.94 4.70 -6.50
C MET A 2 33.59 4.87 -5.02
N THR A 3 33.65 6.10 -4.53
CA THR A 3 33.10 6.48 -3.22
C THR A 3 31.64 6.05 -3.20
N THR A 4 31.33 5.02 -2.43
CA THR A 4 29.97 4.54 -2.25
C THR A 4 29.23 5.58 -1.42
N GLN A 5 28.53 6.48 -2.09
CA GLN A 5 27.75 7.54 -1.44
C GLN A 5 26.66 6.87 -0.59
N THR A 6 26.77 6.98 0.73
CA THR A 6 25.89 6.27 1.68
C THR A 6 24.53 6.95 1.83
N VAL A 7 24.45 8.25 1.53
CA VAL A 7 23.25 9.06 1.70
C VAL A 7 22.59 9.34 0.36
N ILE A 8 21.34 8.90 0.24
CA ILE A 8 20.52 9.07 -0.96
C ILE A 8 20.04 10.51 -1.06
N ALA A 9 20.31 11.17 -2.18
CA ALA A 9 19.79 12.48 -2.50
C ALA A 9 18.86 12.45 -3.73
N VAL A 10 17.62 12.87 -3.56
CA VAL A 10 16.58 12.81 -4.61
C VAL A 10 15.94 14.17 -4.82
N SER A 11 15.33 14.40 -5.98
CA SER A 11 14.65 15.67 -6.26
C SER A 11 13.34 15.76 -5.48
N ALA A 12 12.88 16.99 -5.21
CA ALA A 12 11.64 17.26 -4.49
C ALA A 12 10.44 16.67 -5.23
N THR A 13 10.36 16.84 -6.56
CA THR A 13 9.29 16.24 -7.38
C THR A 13 9.28 14.71 -7.24
N GLU A 14 10.43 14.04 -7.37
CA GLU A 14 10.46 12.58 -7.25
C GLU A 14 10.17 12.09 -5.82
N PHE A 15 10.64 12.84 -4.81
CA PHE A 15 10.36 12.53 -3.41
C PHE A 15 8.88 12.70 -3.08
N GLU A 16 8.22 13.72 -3.64
CA GLU A 16 6.77 13.82 -3.57
C GLU A 16 6.16 12.57 -4.20
N GLU A 17 6.42 12.26 -5.46
CA GLU A 17 5.81 11.12 -6.15
C GLU A 17 6.03 9.76 -5.47
N ALA A 18 7.24 9.47 -5.00
CA ALA A 18 7.67 8.14 -4.56
C ALA A 18 7.90 8.01 -3.04
N GLY A 19 7.92 9.11 -2.30
CA GLY A 19 8.12 9.20 -0.85
C GLY A 19 9.55 8.92 -0.40
N CYS A 20 9.76 8.43 0.83
CA CYS A 20 11.07 8.07 1.34
C CYS A 20 11.82 7.14 0.35
N PRO A 21 13.07 7.43 -0.05
CA PRO A 21 13.80 6.58 -0.98
C PRO A 21 14.10 5.18 -0.46
N HIS A 22 14.05 4.97 0.86
CA HIS A 22 14.25 3.68 1.51
C HIS A 22 12.95 2.86 1.60
N CYS A 23 11.84 3.48 2.02
CA CYS A 23 10.59 2.75 2.36
C CYS A 23 9.32 3.32 1.71
N GLY A 24 9.39 4.48 1.06
CA GLY A 24 8.29 5.15 0.35
C GLY A 24 7.35 5.98 1.20
N TYR A 25 7.51 5.98 2.52
CA TYR A 25 6.64 6.75 3.40
C TYR A 25 6.96 8.25 3.34
N ARG A 26 5.98 9.15 3.45
CA ARG A 26 6.23 10.62 3.50
C ARG A 26 6.09 11.22 4.90
N SER A 27 5.72 10.43 5.91
CA SER A 27 5.81 10.91 7.30
C SER A 27 7.29 10.99 7.70
N GLY A 28 7.64 12.06 8.38
CA GLY A 28 9.00 12.31 8.81
C GLY A 28 9.16 13.72 9.30
N TYR A 29 10.40 14.08 9.57
CA TYR A 29 10.74 15.42 10.03
C TYR A 29 12.01 15.90 9.34
N SER A 30 12.13 17.21 9.24
CA SER A 30 13.23 17.89 8.56
C SER A 30 14.08 18.63 9.58
N PRO A 31 15.11 18.01 10.17
CA PRO A 31 15.93 18.67 11.19
C PRO A 31 16.73 19.86 10.64
N ILE A 32 17.08 19.86 9.34
CA ILE A 32 17.92 20.89 8.72
C ILE A 32 17.38 21.22 7.33
N TRP A 33 17.26 22.51 7.03
CA TRP A 33 16.93 23.03 5.70
C TRP A 33 17.82 24.23 5.37
N THR A 34 18.55 24.15 4.25
CA THR A 34 19.37 25.28 3.76
C THR A 34 19.65 25.15 2.27
N GLY A 35 19.79 26.28 1.58
CA GLY A 35 20.29 26.35 0.20
C GLY A 35 19.56 25.44 -0.80
N GLY A 36 18.25 25.24 -0.64
CA GLY A 36 17.48 24.36 -1.52
C GLY A 36 17.62 22.86 -1.25
N ALA A 37 18.21 22.46 -0.11
CA ALA A 37 18.28 21.07 0.32
C ALA A 37 17.75 20.87 1.72
N VAL A 38 17.07 19.75 1.92
CA VAL A 38 16.52 19.32 3.20
C VAL A 38 17.18 18.01 3.59
N ALA A 39 17.72 17.91 4.81
CA ALA A 39 17.95 16.61 5.44
C ALA A 39 16.61 16.17 6.02
N TRP A 40 16.10 15.03 5.57
CA TRP A 40 14.78 14.53 5.94
C TRP A 40 14.91 13.12 6.52
N THR A 41 14.34 12.91 7.70
CA THR A 41 14.34 11.61 8.39
C THR A 41 12.95 11.02 8.36
N CYS A 42 12.84 9.77 7.89
CA CYS A 42 11.57 9.07 7.81
C CYS A 42 11.02 8.71 9.20
N GLY A 43 9.74 8.97 9.44
CA GLY A 43 9.06 8.54 10.66
C GLY A 43 8.92 7.02 10.78
N GLU A 44 8.96 6.30 9.67
CA GLU A 44 8.60 4.88 9.62
C GLU A 44 9.81 3.96 9.66
N CYS A 45 10.82 4.19 8.80
CA CYS A 45 12.04 3.39 8.82
C CYS A 45 13.19 4.04 9.58
N GLY A 46 13.06 5.29 10.02
CA GLY A 46 14.12 6.03 10.72
C GLY A 46 15.30 6.44 9.84
N GLU A 47 15.34 6.02 8.58
CA GLU A 47 16.42 6.36 7.65
C GLU A 47 16.36 7.83 7.23
N THR A 48 17.54 8.42 7.00
CA THR A 48 17.67 9.82 6.59
C THR A 48 18.14 9.91 5.14
N CYS A 49 17.46 10.73 4.36
CA CYS A 49 17.85 11.07 3.00
C CYS A 49 17.99 12.59 2.84
N CYS A 50 18.52 13.02 1.70
CA CYS A 50 18.54 14.42 1.32
C CYS A 50 17.50 14.67 0.20
N VAL A 51 16.63 15.65 0.40
CA VAL A 51 15.67 16.09 -0.62
C VAL A 51 16.15 17.41 -1.19
N LEU A 52 16.37 17.46 -2.50
CA LEU A 52 16.90 18.62 -3.22
C LEU A 52 15.78 19.30 -3.99
N ALA A 53 15.66 20.62 -3.91
CA ALA A 53 14.81 21.38 -4.80
C ALA A 53 15.16 21.09 -6.26
N ASP A 54 14.16 21.05 -7.14
CA ASP A 54 14.39 20.71 -8.54
C ASP A 54 15.39 21.70 -9.19
N GLY A 55 16.35 21.16 -9.93
CA GLY A 55 17.47 21.91 -10.51
C GLY A 55 18.74 21.97 -9.64
N ILE A 56 18.69 21.53 -8.38
CA ILE A 56 19.88 21.40 -7.53
C ILE A 56 20.49 20.01 -7.69
N ASN A 57 21.76 19.95 -8.09
CA ASN A 57 22.46 18.68 -8.35
C ASN A 57 23.35 18.21 -7.19
N LYS A 58 23.59 19.06 -6.19
CA LYS A 58 24.45 18.75 -5.04
C LYS A 58 23.95 19.45 -3.80
N SER A 59 23.85 18.71 -2.70
CA SER A 59 23.41 19.24 -1.42
C SER A 59 24.46 20.19 -0.83
N PRO A 60 24.08 21.37 -0.31
CA PRO A 60 24.88 22.16 0.62
C PRO A 60 24.90 21.60 2.05
N ILE A 61 24.11 20.56 2.35
CA ILE A 61 24.11 19.88 3.65
C ILE A 61 25.09 18.72 3.61
N GLY A 62 26.07 18.74 4.51
CA GLY A 62 27.00 17.64 4.72
C GLY A 62 26.44 16.59 5.68
N PHE A 63 26.65 15.31 5.35
CA PHE A 63 26.42 14.16 6.21
C PHE A 63 27.79 13.61 6.61
N GLY A 64 28.36 14.18 7.68
CA GLY A 64 29.80 14.06 7.93
C GLY A 64 30.59 14.83 6.88
N GLU A 65 31.57 14.20 6.23
CA GLU A 65 32.39 14.80 5.18
C GLU A 65 31.76 14.69 3.77
N ILE A 66 30.60 14.03 3.65
CA ILE A 66 29.96 13.74 2.37
C ILE A 66 28.87 14.77 2.09
N TYR A 67 28.92 15.38 0.91
CA TYR A 67 27.87 16.26 0.39
C TYR A 67 27.13 15.54 -0.73
N PRO A 68 25.92 15.02 -0.47
CA PRO A 68 25.21 14.16 -1.41
C PRO A 68 24.93 14.82 -2.76
N GLU A 69 25.18 14.10 -3.85
CA GLU A 69 24.82 14.49 -5.20
C GLU A 69 23.49 13.84 -5.62
N LEU A 70 22.72 14.57 -6.44
CA LEU A 70 21.41 14.13 -6.92
C LEU A 70 21.54 12.79 -7.66
N GLN A 71 20.68 11.85 -7.29
CA GLN A 71 20.55 10.54 -7.92
C GLN A 71 19.08 10.29 -8.27
N PRO A 72 18.80 9.40 -9.24
CA PRO A 72 17.45 8.95 -9.52
C PRO A 72 16.80 8.35 -8.27
N HIS A 73 15.53 8.64 -8.05
CA HIS A 73 14.79 8.04 -6.95
C HIS A 73 14.79 6.49 -7.06
N PRO A 74 15.25 5.74 -6.05
CA PRO A 74 15.31 4.27 -6.11
C PRO A 74 13.94 3.61 -6.32
N ARG A 75 12.89 4.31 -5.90
CA ARG A 75 11.49 3.90 -6.06
C ARG A 75 10.77 4.60 -7.21
N ARG A 76 11.48 5.18 -8.18
CA ARG A 76 10.85 5.82 -9.35
C ARG A 76 9.83 4.87 -9.98
N GLY A 77 8.61 5.36 -10.21
CA GLY A 77 7.48 4.56 -10.72
C GLY A 77 6.70 3.78 -9.65
N THR A 78 7.13 3.82 -8.38
CA THR A 78 6.35 3.29 -7.25
C THR A 78 5.68 4.45 -6.51
N PRO A 79 4.35 4.44 -6.32
CA PRO A 79 3.67 5.50 -5.59
C PRO A 79 4.20 5.66 -4.15
N SER A 80 4.23 6.90 -3.68
CA SER A 80 4.47 7.26 -2.28
C SER A 80 3.44 6.61 -1.37
N HIS A 81 3.86 6.19 -0.18
CA HIS A 81 3.10 5.42 0.82
C HIS A 81 2.60 4.04 0.37
N GLY A 82 2.98 3.55 -0.81
CA GLY A 82 2.69 2.16 -1.18
C GLY A 82 3.66 1.17 -0.50
N ASN A 83 3.13 0.03 -0.07
CA ASN A 83 3.98 -1.15 0.11
C ASN A 83 4.56 -1.55 -1.25
N LEU A 84 5.71 -2.22 -1.25
CA LEU A 84 6.14 -2.94 -2.45
C LEU A 84 5.06 -3.97 -2.81
N ASP A 85 4.82 -4.19 -4.10
CA ASP A 85 3.89 -5.21 -4.60
C ASP A 85 4.47 -6.63 -4.44
N LYS A 86 4.89 -6.95 -3.21
CA LYS A 86 5.36 -8.28 -2.82
C LYS A 86 4.18 -9.23 -2.76
N ARG A 87 4.40 -10.47 -3.20
CA ARG A 87 3.42 -11.55 -3.13
C ARG A 87 3.87 -12.60 -2.10
N PRO A 88 2.94 -13.28 -1.41
CA PRO A 88 3.29 -14.39 -0.54
C PRO A 88 3.95 -15.54 -1.35
N GLU A 89 4.96 -16.20 -0.77
CA GLU A 89 5.70 -17.29 -1.44
C GLU A 89 4.81 -18.49 -1.81
N GLY A 90 3.74 -18.74 -1.04
CA GLY A 90 2.75 -19.80 -1.28
C GLY A 90 1.62 -19.43 -2.25
N GLY A 91 1.67 -18.26 -2.88
CA GLY A 91 0.59 -17.75 -3.74
C GLY A 91 -0.46 -16.94 -3.00
N GLY A 92 -1.51 -16.51 -3.71
CA GLY A 92 -2.53 -15.60 -3.17
C GLY A 92 -2.05 -14.15 -3.10
N GLU A 93 -2.67 -13.38 -2.19
CA GLU A 93 -2.36 -11.98 -1.91
C GLU A 93 -2.43 -11.71 -0.40
N PHE A 94 -1.60 -10.79 0.10
CA PHE A 94 -1.72 -10.31 1.47
C PHE A 94 -3.08 -9.66 1.69
N PHE A 95 -3.76 -10.08 2.75
CA PHE A 95 -5.14 -9.76 3.02
C PHE A 95 -5.34 -9.68 4.53
N ALA A 96 -5.51 -8.47 5.06
CA ALA A 96 -5.71 -8.23 6.49
C ALA A 96 -7.20 -7.90 6.75
N PRO A 97 -8.06 -8.91 6.96
CA PRO A 97 -9.49 -8.69 7.17
C PRO A 97 -9.73 -7.99 8.51
N ARG A 98 -10.65 -7.03 8.51
CA ARG A 98 -11.22 -6.46 9.75
C ARG A 98 -12.44 -7.28 10.18
N GLY A 99 -12.95 -6.97 11.38
CA GLY A 99 -14.23 -7.50 11.83
C GLY A 99 -15.39 -7.12 10.90
N ILE A 100 -16.47 -7.90 10.97
CA ILE A 100 -17.67 -7.66 10.15
C ILE A 100 -18.35 -6.36 10.57
N GLY A 101 -18.70 -5.54 9.59
CA GLY A 101 -19.49 -4.33 9.77
C GLY A 101 -20.56 -4.19 8.69
N TYR A 102 -21.07 -2.97 8.51
CA TYR A 102 -22.00 -2.62 7.44
C TYR A 102 -21.42 -1.53 6.55
N ASP A 103 -21.57 -1.67 5.23
CA ASP A 103 -21.14 -0.66 4.26
C ASP A 103 -21.89 -0.86 2.94
N ARG A 104 -21.86 0.16 2.08
CA ARG A 104 -22.32 0.08 0.70
C ARG A 104 -21.36 -0.76 -0.13
N THR A 105 -21.86 -1.87 -0.63
CA THR A 105 -21.13 -2.88 -1.43
C THR A 105 -21.94 -3.20 -2.69
N PRO A 106 -21.30 -3.70 -3.77
CA PRO A 106 -21.97 -3.93 -5.06
C PRO A 106 -22.94 -5.13 -5.05
N GLY A 107 -23.18 -5.76 -3.90
CA GLY A 107 -24.05 -6.92 -3.73
C GLY A 107 -23.42 -7.95 -2.78
N CYS A 108 -24.03 -9.14 -2.73
CA CYS A 108 -23.51 -10.28 -1.99
C CYS A 108 -22.47 -11.05 -2.81
N PHE A 109 -21.32 -11.36 -2.22
CA PHE A 109 -20.26 -12.11 -2.90
C PHE A 109 -20.64 -13.56 -3.22
N VAL A 110 -21.61 -14.13 -2.50
CA VAL A 110 -22.12 -15.48 -2.77
C VAL A 110 -23.14 -15.46 -3.90
N CYS A 111 -24.28 -14.77 -3.70
CA CYS A 111 -25.45 -14.84 -4.59
C CYS A 111 -25.68 -13.61 -5.48
N GLY A 112 -24.91 -12.52 -5.29
CA GLY A 112 -24.96 -11.33 -6.14
C GLY A 112 -25.98 -10.33 -5.61
N GLY A 113 -26.72 -9.68 -6.51
CA GLY A 113 -27.71 -8.67 -6.17
C GLY A 113 -27.26 -7.26 -6.58
N SER A 114 -27.99 -6.26 -6.09
CA SER A 114 -27.75 -4.85 -6.41
C SER A 114 -26.82 -4.20 -5.39
N GLU A 115 -26.26 -3.06 -5.76
CA GLU A 115 -25.54 -2.20 -4.82
C GLU A 115 -26.46 -1.76 -3.67
N GLY A 116 -25.96 -1.84 -2.44
CA GLY A 116 -26.73 -1.53 -1.24
C GLY A 116 -25.91 -1.69 0.03
N VAL A 117 -26.52 -1.37 1.17
CA VAL A 117 -25.92 -1.62 2.47
C VAL A 117 -26.06 -3.10 2.80
N HIS A 118 -24.93 -3.76 2.99
CA HIS A 118 -24.84 -5.18 3.33
C HIS A 118 -23.91 -5.36 4.52
N HIS A 119 -23.95 -6.54 5.15
CA HIS A 119 -22.83 -6.99 5.97
C HIS A 119 -21.58 -6.98 5.10
N ASN A 120 -20.46 -6.55 5.65
CA ASN A 120 -19.22 -6.52 4.90
C ASN A 120 -18.01 -6.91 5.74
N ILE A 121 -16.96 -7.28 5.01
CA ILE A 121 -15.59 -7.21 5.50
C ILE A 121 -14.85 -6.16 4.67
N ALA A 122 -14.17 -5.24 5.36
CA ALA A 122 -13.11 -4.44 4.79
C ALA A 122 -11.77 -5.08 5.13
N ALA A 123 -10.96 -5.39 4.13
CA ALA A 123 -9.63 -5.97 4.31
C ALA A 123 -8.58 -5.07 3.70
N PHE A 124 -7.53 -4.75 4.45
CA PHE A 124 -6.39 -4.02 3.90
C PHE A 124 -5.57 -4.93 2.98
N VAL A 125 -5.09 -4.35 1.88
CA VAL A 125 -4.19 -4.97 0.91
C VAL A 125 -2.99 -4.06 0.68
N HIS A 126 -1.87 -4.62 0.24
CA HIS A 126 -0.60 -3.89 0.19
C HIS A 126 -0.57 -2.73 -0.83
N THR A 127 -1.20 -2.92 -1.99
CA THR A 127 -1.17 -1.97 -3.11
C THR A 127 -2.50 -1.96 -3.83
N LYS A 128 -2.76 -0.91 -4.64
CA LYS A 128 -3.90 -0.87 -5.57
C LYS A 128 -3.92 -2.10 -6.48
N THR A 129 -2.76 -2.46 -7.06
CA THR A 129 -2.62 -3.59 -7.97
C THR A 129 -2.90 -4.93 -7.28
N ALA A 130 -2.44 -5.12 -6.03
CA ALA A 130 -2.80 -6.27 -5.21
C ALA A 130 -4.31 -6.32 -4.95
N GLY A 131 -4.91 -5.18 -4.61
CA GLY A 131 -6.36 -5.06 -4.48
C GLY A 131 -7.12 -5.46 -5.75
N GLU A 132 -6.69 -5.00 -6.92
CA GLU A 132 -7.27 -5.41 -8.21
C GLU A 132 -7.12 -6.91 -8.46
N ARG A 133 -6.02 -7.55 -8.03
CA ARG A 133 -5.88 -9.02 -8.09
C ARG A 133 -6.84 -9.73 -7.14
N VAL A 134 -7.00 -9.24 -5.91
CA VAL A 134 -7.98 -9.79 -4.95
C VAL A 134 -9.40 -9.66 -5.50
N ILE A 135 -9.79 -8.50 -6.05
CA ILE A 135 -11.12 -8.31 -6.66
C ILE A 135 -11.41 -9.35 -7.73
N ARG A 136 -10.43 -9.70 -8.57
CA ARG A 136 -10.60 -10.73 -9.61
C ARG A 136 -10.85 -12.14 -9.05
N MET A 137 -10.53 -12.41 -7.78
CA MET A 137 -10.88 -13.67 -7.12
C MET A 137 -12.40 -13.76 -6.85
N PHE A 138 -13.08 -12.62 -6.78
CA PHE A 138 -14.52 -12.54 -6.55
C PHE A 138 -15.24 -12.20 -7.86
N PRO A 139 -16.14 -13.06 -8.37
CA PRO A 139 -16.90 -12.70 -9.57
C PRO A 139 -17.94 -11.61 -9.32
N GLN A 140 -18.28 -11.34 -8.05
CA GLN A 140 -19.28 -10.35 -7.64
C GLN A 140 -19.13 -9.97 -6.17
N GLY A 141 -19.84 -8.92 -5.74
CA GLY A 141 -19.97 -8.53 -4.33
C GLY A 141 -18.71 -7.95 -3.68
N ALA A 142 -17.62 -7.77 -4.44
CA ALA A 142 -16.40 -7.15 -3.95
C ALA A 142 -16.09 -5.85 -4.73
N ARG A 143 -15.59 -4.83 -4.03
CA ARG A 143 -15.09 -3.59 -4.65
C ARG A 143 -13.77 -3.15 -4.02
N LEU A 144 -12.94 -2.48 -4.83
CA LEU A 144 -11.75 -1.81 -4.35
C LEU A 144 -12.14 -0.43 -3.79
N ASP A 145 -11.79 -0.16 -2.54
CA ASP A 145 -11.80 1.17 -1.94
C ASP A 145 -10.36 1.68 -1.96
N TYR A 146 -10.05 2.44 -3.00
CA TYR A 146 -8.77 3.09 -3.23
C TYR A 146 -8.99 4.57 -3.43
N ARG A 147 -8.20 5.38 -2.73
CA ARG A 147 -8.20 6.83 -2.82
C ARG A 147 -6.78 7.27 -3.22
N PRO A 148 -6.59 7.99 -4.34
CA PRO A 148 -5.26 8.42 -4.78
C PRO A 148 -4.48 9.23 -3.74
N HIS A 149 -5.17 9.92 -2.84
CA HIS A 149 -4.58 10.71 -1.76
C HIS A 149 -4.36 9.92 -0.45
N GLU A 150 -4.80 8.66 -0.36
CA GLU A 150 -4.50 7.72 0.74
C GLU A 150 -4.00 6.37 0.17
N PRO A 151 -2.88 6.34 -0.56
CA PRO A 151 -2.46 5.16 -1.33
C PRO A 151 -1.95 3.98 -0.48
N ASP A 152 -1.72 4.18 0.82
CA ASP A 152 -1.44 3.14 1.84
C ASP A 152 -2.72 2.51 2.42
N ARG A 153 -3.86 3.19 2.31
CA ARG A 153 -5.14 2.74 2.88
C ARG A 153 -5.99 2.04 1.83
N VAL A 154 -5.38 1.11 1.12
CA VAL A 154 -6.07 0.31 0.10
C VAL A 154 -6.87 -0.78 0.79
N GLN A 155 -8.18 -0.78 0.55
CA GLN A 155 -9.07 -1.79 1.09
C GLN A 155 -9.83 -2.52 -0.02
N VAL A 156 -10.04 -3.82 0.17
CA VAL A 156 -11.05 -4.57 -0.56
C VAL A 156 -12.26 -4.71 0.35
N LYS A 157 -13.44 -4.37 -0.17
CA LYS A 157 -14.71 -4.45 0.55
C LYS A 157 -15.57 -5.54 -0.06
N ILE A 158 -15.91 -6.54 0.73
CA ILE A 158 -16.71 -7.70 0.31
C ILE A 158 -18.05 -7.67 1.05
N GLY A 159 -19.15 -7.62 0.31
CA GLY A 159 -20.50 -7.58 0.86
C GLY A 159 -21.17 -8.95 0.91
N ALA A 160 -22.05 -9.18 1.88
CA ALA A 160 -22.96 -10.32 1.93
C ALA A 160 -24.34 -9.92 2.44
N CYS A 161 -25.39 -10.50 1.85
CA CYS A 161 -26.74 -10.37 2.40
C CYS A 161 -26.87 -11.17 3.71
N GLU A 162 -27.95 -10.94 4.46
CA GLU A 162 -28.20 -11.58 5.76
C GLU A 162 -28.05 -13.10 5.71
N ALA A 163 -28.61 -13.74 4.68
CA ALA A 163 -28.55 -15.20 4.50
C ALA A 163 -27.12 -15.75 4.32
N HIS A 164 -26.17 -14.91 3.91
CA HIS A 164 -24.78 -15.30 3.64
C HIS A 164 -23.78 -14.64 4.60
N LEU A 165 -24.26 -14.12 5.74
CA LEU A 165 -23.38 -13.58 6.79
C LEU A 165 -22.34 -14.62 7.26
N GLN A 166 -22.75 -15.90 7.39
CA GLN A 166 -21.83 -16.96 7.81
C GLN A 166 -20.72 -17.22 6.78
N ASN A 167 -20.97 -16.98 5.49
CA ASN A 167 -19.94 -17.08 4.46
C ASN A 167 -18.87 -15.99 4.62
N LEU A 168 -19.22 -14.79 5.11
CA LEU A 168 -18.22 -13.78 5.49
C LEU A 168 -17.38 -14.26 6.68
N HIS A 169 -17.99 -14.81 7.72
CA HIS A 169 -17.25 -15.39 8.85
C HIS A 169 -16.26 -16.47 8.39
N GLN A 170 -16.70 -17.36 7.48
CA GLN A 170 -15.82 -18.37 6.90
C GLN A 170 -14.68 -17.77 6.09
N LEU A 171 -14.93 -16.73 5.30
CA LEU A 171 -13.89 -16.02 4.56
C LEU A 171 -12.82 -15.43 5.47
N ILE A 172 -13.20 -14.83 6.61
CA ILE A 172 -12.24 -14.34 7.62
C ILE A 172 -11.41 -15.50 8.18
N ALA A 173 -12.08 -16.61 8.53
CA ALA A 173 -11.41 -17.76 9.12
C ALA A 173 -10.39 -18.40 8.19
N LEU A 174 -10.69 -18.47 6.88
CA LEU A 174 -9.78 -18.99 5.86
C LEU A 174 -8.60 -18.05 5.63
N ALA A 175 -8.82 -16.73 5.66
CA ALA A 175 -7.77 -15.74 5.47
C ALA A 175 -7.03 -15.33 6.77
N ARG A 176 -7.16 -16.12 7.85
CA ARG A 176 -6.65 -15.75 9.19
C ARG A 176 -5.13 -15.57 9.24
N ASP A 177 -4.41 -16.24 8.35
CA ASP A 177 -2.95 -16.18 8.28
C ASP A 177 -2.46 -14.95 7.48
N GLY A 178 -3.37 -14.04 7.14
CA GLY A 178 -3.07 -12.77 6.47
C GLY A 178 -2.89 -12.91 4.96
N VAL A 179 -3.30 -14.03 4.38
CA VAL A 179 -3.25 -14.31 2.94
C VAL A 179 -4.61 -14.81 2.46
N ILE A 180 -5.03 -14.36 1.29
CA ILE A 180 -6.24 -14.85 0.60
C ILE A 180 -5.87 -15.47 -0.75
N THR A 181 -6.53 -16.57 -1.06
CA THR A 181 -6.41 -17.27 -2.34
C THR A 181 -7.77 -17.41 -3.03
N THR A 182 -7.76 -17.73 -4.32
CA THR A 182 -8.99 -18.07 -5.06
C THR A 182 -9.69 -19.31 -4.48
N HIS A 183 -8.92 -20.25 -3.90
CA HIS A 183 -9.49 -21.43 -3.23
C HIS A 183 -10.33 -21.00 -2.02
N ASP A 184 -9.80 -20.12 -1.17
CA ASP A 184 -10.51 -19.63 0.02
C ASP A 184 -11.81 -18.92 -0.35
N VAL A 185 -11.81 -18.12 -1.42
CA VAL A 185 -13.01 -17.46 -1.92
C VAL A 185 -14.04 -18.48 -2.43
N ARG A 186 -13.62 -19.52 -3.14
CA ARG A 186 -14.54 -20.58 -3.61
C ARG A 186 -15.13 -21.34 -2.44
N GLU A 187 -14.30 -21.74 -1.50
CA GLU A 187 -14.71 -22.47 -0.30
C GLU A 187 -15.69 -21.65 0.55
N ALA A 188 -15.37 -20.39 0.81
CA ALA A 188 -16.27 -19.48 1.53
C ALA A 188 -17.61 -19.27 0.80
N ARG A 189 -17.66 -19.41 -0.52
CA ARG A 189 -18.91 -19.36 -1.30
C ARG A 189 -19.68 -20.68 -1.33
N GLY A 190 -19.16 -21.74 -0.72
CA GLY A 190 -19.74 -23.09 -0.76
C GLY A 190 -19.54 -23.80 -2.10
N LEU A 191 -18.57 -23.35 -2.91
CA LEU A 191 -18.23 -23.96 -4.20
C LEU A 191 -17.05 -24.91 -3.99
N LYS A 192 -17.25 -26.20 -4.29
CA LYS A 192 -16.16 -27.19 -4.35
C LYS A 192 -15.28 -26.98 -5.57
#